data_AF-A0A2N7BA82-F1
#
_entry.id   AF-A0A2N7BA82-F1
#
_cell.length_a   1.000
_cell.length_b   1.000
_cell.length_c   1.000
_cell.angle_alpha   90.00
_cell.angle_beta   90.00
_cell.angle_gamma   90.00
#
_symmetry.space_group_name_H-M   'P 1'
#
loop_
_entity.id
_entity.type
_entity.pdbx_description
1 polymer ?
#
loop_
_entity_poly.entity_id
_entity_poly.type
_entity_poly.pdbx_seq_one_letter_code
_entity_poly.pdbx_strand_id
1 'polypeptide(L)'
;MVSLATVESLAQSKTPESVIRMQTLLRQASDTANIQLPEKQYAVQINQWIIPLDETTLMDWKKQDGVYAVQFFLQKGTAITSQHDPSFRRAYGEVKLSSKQACQEFIRLFDGLRVERKRS
;
A
#
# COMPACT_ATOMS: atom_id res chain seq x y z
N MET A 1 -47.31 3.23 -10.30
CA MET A 1 -46.18 3.97 -9.72
C MET A 1 -45.02 3.01 -9.63
N VAL A 2 -44.05 3.11 -10.55
CA VAL A 2 -42.84 2.29 -10.49
C VAL A 2 -41.72 3.25 -10.13
N SER A 3 -41.30 3.23 -8.86
CA SER A 3 -40.08 3.88 -8.41
C SER A 3 -38.92 3.10 -9.01
N LEU A 4 -38.46 3.50 -10.20
CA LEU A 4 -37.18 3.04 -10.72
C LEU A 4 -36.11 3.72 -9.88
N ALA A 5 -35.67 2.95 -8.89
CA ALA A 5 -34.33 2.91 -8.36
C ALA A 5 -33.39 3.86 -9.11
N THR A 6 -33.11 4.96 -8.44
CA THR A 6 -31.77 5.50 -8.25
C THR A 6 -30.78 4.85 -9.22
N VAL A 7 -30.50 5.56 -10.31
CA VAL A 7 -29.37 5.32 -11.19
C VAL A 7 -28.10 5.66 -10.39
N GLU A 8 -27.85 4.94 -9.30
CA GLU A 8 -26.55 4.79 -8.66
C GLU A 8 -25.76 3.78 -9.50
N SER A 9 -25.61 4.09 -10.79
CA SER A 9 -24.76 3.35 -11.68
C SER A 9 -23.33 3.82 -11.45
N LEU A 10 -22.65 3.06 -10.58
CA LEU A 10 -21.31 2.55 -10.87
C LEU A 10 -20.21 3.60 -11.06
N ALA A 11 -19.99 4.44 -10.06
CA ALA A 11 -18.63 4.78 -9.68
C ALA A 11 -18.05 3.65 -8.81
N GLN A 12 -18.02 2.41 -9.33
CA GLN A 12 -17.09 1.42 -8.79
C GLN A 12 -15.70 1.92 -9.17
N SER A 13 -15.07 2.65 -8.25
CA SER A 13 -13.62 2.84 -8.27
C SER A 13 -12.99 1.45 -8.26
N LYS A 14 -12.74 0.88 -9.44
CA LYS A 14 -12.10 -0.43 -9.55
C LYS A 14 -10.77 -0.31 -8.84
N THR A 15 -10.59 -1.10 -7.78
CA THR A 15 -9.29 -1.22 -7.10
C THR A 15 -8.23 -1.49 -8.17
N PRO A 16 -7.17 -0.67 -8.28
CA PRO A 16 -6.15 -0.85 -9.30
C PRO A 16 -5.57 -2.27 -9.25
N GLU A 17 -5.28 -2.85 -10.41
CA GLU A 17 -4.71 -4.20 -10.50
C GLU A 17 -3.41 -4.33 -9.68
N SER A 18 -2.61 -3.26 -9.66
CA SER A 18 -1.40 -3.14 -8.84
C SER A 18 -1.66 -3.36 -7.36
N VAL A 19 -2.75 -2.83 -6.81
CA VAL A 19 -3.15 -3.01 -5.40
C VAL A 19 -3.57 -4.45 -5.14
N ILE A 20 -4.38 -5.04 -6.03
CA ILE A 20 -4.81 -6.45 -5.91
C ILE A 20 -3.59 -7.38 -5.90
N ARG A 21 -2.62 -7.09 -6.78
CA ARG A 21 -1.40 -7.88 -6.91
C ARG A 21 -0.49 -7.73 -5.70
N MET A 22 -0.28 -6.50 -5.20
CA MET A 22 0.44 -6.27 -3.95
C MET A 22 -0.21 -7.00 -2.76
N GLN A 23 -1.55 -6.99 -2.68
CA GLN A 23 -2.28 -7.68 -1.62
C GLN A 23 -2.08 -9.20 -1.71
N THR A 24 -2.08 -9.74 -2.92
CA THR A 24 -1.81 -11.16 -3.18
C THR A 24 -0.40 -11.55 -2.71
N LEU A 25 0.61 -10.72 -3.02
CA LEU A 25 1.99 -10.96 -2.58
C LEU A 25 2.11 -10.98 -1.05
N LEU A 26 1.46 -10.04 -0.35
CA LEU A 26 1.48 -10.02 1.12
C LEU A 26 0.74 -11.22 1.72
N ARG A 27 -0.39 -11.65 1.12
CA ARG A 27 -1.16 -12.81 1.60
C ARG A 27 -0.40 -14.12 1.52
N GLN A 28 0.53 -14.27 0.57
CA GLN A 28 1.43 -15.43 0.53
C GLN A 28 2.36 -15.55 1.75
N ALA A 29 2.57 -14.45 2.49
CA ALA A 29 3.40 -14.43 3.69
C ALA A 29 2.60 -14.21 4.98
N SER A 30 1.38 -13.67 4.89
CA SER A 30 0.50 -13.40 6.02
C SER A 30 -0.96 -13.30 5.57
N ASP A 31 -1.81 -14.25 5.98
CA ASP A 31 -3.21 -14.35 5.56
C ASP A 31 -4.07 -13.11 5.89
N THR A 32 -3.66 -12.33 6.89
CA THR A 32 -4.37 -11.14 7.36
C THR A 32 -4.05 -9.86 6.59
N ALA A 33 -3.16 -9.92 5.59
CA ALA A 33 -2.75 -8.72 4.88
C ALA A 33 -3.90 -8.09 4.07
N ASN A 34 -4.15 -6.83 4.35
CA ASN A 34 -5.11 -5.98 3.64
C ASN A 34 -4.40 -4.75 3.08
N ILE A 35 -4.68 -4.41 1.82
CA ILE A 35 -4.16 -3.20 1.17
C ILE A 35 -5.31 -2.35 0.66
N GLN A 36 -5.25 -1.06 0.94
CA GLN A 36 -6.23 -0.08 0.46
C GLN A 36 -5.52 1.16 -0.06
N LEU A 37 -6.19 1.88 -0.96
CA LEU A 37 -5.80 3.22 -1.37
C LEU A 37 -6.80 4.21 -0.80
N PRO A 38 -6.45 4.95 0.27
CA PRO A 38 -7.30 6.02 0.76
C PRO A 38 -7.59 7.03 -0.35
N GLU A 39 -8.86 7.36 -0.58
CA GLU A 39 -9.25 8.28 -1.66
C GLU A 39 -8.64 9.67 -1.46
N LYS A 40 -8.63 10.14 -0.21
CA LYS A 40 -8.24 11.50 0.19
C LYS A 40 -6.78 11.64 0.59
N GLN A 41 -5.97 10.58 0.49
CA GLN A 41 -4.55 10.63 0.85
C GLN A 41 -3.71 9.98 -0.24
N TYR A 42 -2.60 10.62 -0.56
CA TYR A 42 -1.61 10.09 -1.51
C TYR A 42 -0.73 9.05 -0.80
N ALA A 43 -1.33 7.90 -0.48
CA ALA A 43 -0.72 6.86 0.34
C ALA A 43 -1.27 5.47 -0.01
N VAL A 44 -0.52 4.44 0.39
CA VAL A 44 -0.98 3.05 0.45
C VAL A 44 -1.20 2.70 1.90
N GLN A 45 -2.38 2.19 2.23
CA GLN A 45 -2.65 1.62 3.54
C GLN A 45 -2.38 0.12 3.50
N ILE A 46 -1.53 -0.37 4.40
CA ILE A 46 -1.27 -1.79 4.62
C ILE A 46 -1.66 -2.12 6.05
N ASN A 47 -2.71 -2.92 6.23
CA ASN A 47 -3.36 -3.14 7.53
C ASN A 47 -3.68 -1.80 8.20
N GLN A 48 -3.11 -1.51 9.38
CA GLN A 48 -3.29 -0.25 10.10
C GLN A 48 -2.30 0.86 9.71
N TRP A 49 -1.28 0.56 8.90
CA TRP A 49 -0.21 1.50 8.56
C TRP A 49 -0.50 2.23 7.28
N ILE A 50 -0.38 3.55 7.30
CA ILE A 50 -0.51 4.42 6.14
C ILE A 50 0.89 4.82 5.69
N ILE A 51 1.28 4.39 4.50
CA ILE A 51 2.59 4.60 3.90
C ILE A 51 2.43 5.61 2.75
N PRO A 52 2.97 6.84 2.88
CA PRO A 52 2.94 7.84 1.81
C PRO A 52 3.52 7.32 0.49
N LEU A 53 2.86 7.64 -0.62
CA LEU A 53 3.34 7.36 -1.99
C LEU A 53 4.37 8.40 -2.48
N ASP A 54 5.03 9.12 -1.58
CA ASP A 54 5.93 10.23 -1.89
C ASP A 54 7.29 9.75 -2.44
N GLU A 55 8.01 10.61 -3.16
CA GLU A 55 9.40 10.35 -3.58
C GLU A 55 10.34 10.16 -2.40
N THR A 56 10.01 10.79 -1.26
CA THR A 56 10.75 10.68 0.00
C THR A 56 10.55 9.35 0.74
N THR A 57 9.63 8.50 0.28
CA THR A 57 9.48 7.12 0.78
C THR A 57 10.47 6.21 0.04
N LEU A 58 11.62 5.93 0.63
CA LEU A 58 12.57 4.98 0.06
C LEU A 58 12.21 3.55 0.44
N MET A 59 12.46 2.59 -0.46
CA MET A 59 12.19 1.18 -0.22
C MET A 59 13.38 0.33 -0.64
N ASP A 60 13.67 -0.69 0.15
CA ASP A 60 14.63 -1.74 -0.20
C ASP A 60 14.13 -3.08 0.35
N TRP A 61 14.63 -4.20 -0.17
CA TRP A 61 14.33 -5.52 0.36
C TRP A 61 15.51 -6.04 1.17
N LYS A 62 15.20 -6.77 2.24
CA LYS A 62 16.19 -7.52 3.03
C LYS A 62 15.83 -8.98 3.15
N LYS A 63 16.84 -9.79 3.44
CA LYS A 63 16.68 -11.16 3.94
C LYS A 63 17.39 -11.27 5.28
N GLN A 64 16.67 -11.62 6.33
CA GLN A 64 17.22 -11.83 7.67
C GLN A 64 16.59 -13.09 8.26
N ASP A 65 17.42 -13.99 8.78
CA ASP A 65 16.98 -15.25 9.41
C ASP A 65 16.02 -16.08 8.54
N GLY A 66 16.29 -16.10 7.23
CA GLY A 66 15.45 -16.80 6.24
C GLY A 66 14.17 -16.06 5.83
N VAL A 67 13.82 -14.97 6.49
CA VAL A 67 12.63 -14.15 6.21
C VAL A 67 12.97 -13.03 5.23
N TYR A 68 12.14 -12.88 4.20
CA TYR A 68 12.22 -11.76 3.26
C TYR A 68 11.25 -10.64 3.68
N ALA A 69 11.69 -9.39 3.56
CA ALA A 69 10.86 -8.23 3.85
C ALA A 69 11.22 -7.04 2.96
N VAL A 70 10.24 -6.21 2.67
CA VAL A 70 10.44 -4.85 2.14
C VAL A 70 10.47 -3.88 3.30
N GLN A 71 11.50 -3.06 3.37
CA GLN A 71 11.70 -2.00 4.34
C GLN A 71 11.32 -0.67 3.71
N PHE A 72 10.65 0.19 4.48
CA PHE A 72 10.32 1.55 4.11
C PHE A 72 11.14 2.50 4.97
N PHE A 73 11.79 3.48 4.33
CA PHE A 73 12.55 4.54 4.98
C PHE A 73 12.02 5.89 4.51
N LEU A 74 11.38 6.62 5.41
CA LEU A 74 10.73 7.89 5.09
C LEU A 74 11.64 9.06 5.46
N GLN A 75 11.87 9.94 4.49
CA GLN A 75 12.71 11.12 4.65
C GLN A 75 11.86 12.39 4.83
N LYS A 76 12.42 13.36 5.59
CA LYS A 76 11.99 14.77 5.69
C LYS A 76 10.47 15.02 5.59
N GLY A 77 9.80 15.12 6.74
CA GLY A 77 8.40 15.55 6.82
C GLY A 77 7.36 14.47 6.52
N THR A 78 7.76 13.33 5.93
CA THR A 78 6.91 12.15 5.79
C THR A 78 7.06 11.19 6.97
N ALA A 79 6.00 10.45 7.29
CA ALA A 79 6.01 9.40 8.29
C ALA A 79 4.98 8.32 7.94
N ILE A 80 5.24 7.10 8.36
CA ILE A 80 4.20 6.09 8.51
C ILE A 80 3.31 6.52 9.66
N THR A 81 2.01 6.62 9.38
CA THR A 81 0.99 6.94 10.39
C THR A 81 0.06 5.75 10.61
N SER A 82 -0.79 5.82 11.62
CA SER A 82 -1.80 4.81 11.88
C SER A 82 -3.20 5.33 11.55
N GLN A 83 -4.06 4.45 11.00
CA GLN A 83 -5.48 4.76 10.83
C GLN A 83 -6.19 5.01 12.17
N HIS A 84 -5.75 4.35 13.25
CA HIS A 84 -6.42 4.40 14.55
C HIS A 84 -5.78 5.38 15.54
N ASP A 85 -4.53 5.78 15.28
CA ASP A 85 -3.80 6.73 16.11
C ASP A 85 -3.12 7.79 15.23
N PRO A 86 -3.74 8.97 15.08
CA PRO A 86 -3.17 10.07 14.30
C PRO A 86 -1.88 10.65 14.89
N SER A 87 -1.59 10.40 16.17
CA SER A 87 -0.36 10.87 16.83
C SER A 87 0.84 9.95 16.54
N PHE A 88 0.58 8.71 16.13
CA PHE A 88 1.61 7.76 15.76
C PHE A 88 2.37 8.21 14.50
N ARG A 89 3.69 8.34 14.61
CA ARG A 89 4.59 8.68 13.49
C ARG A 89 5.86 7.86 13.56
N ARG A 90 6.22 7.16 12.49
CA ARG A 90 7.53 6.48 12.36
C ARG A 90 8.18 6.77 11.01
N ALA A 91 9.50 6.93 11.01
CA ALA A 91 10.30 7.08 9.80
C ALA A 91 10.69 5.72 9.16
N TYR A 92 10.36 4.60 9.81
CA TYR A 92 10.72 3.26 9.37
C TYR A 92 9.56 2.27 9.56
N GLY A 93 9.41 1.36 8.62
CA GLY A 93 8.49 0.21 8.70
C GLY A 93 8.97 -0.95 7.83
N GLU A 94 8.37 -2.12 8.00
CA GLU A 94 8.70 -3.29 7.19
C GLU A 94 7.49 -4.20 6.95
N VAL A 95 7.38 -4.78 5.77
CA VAL A 95 6.38 -5.80 5.43
C VAL A 95 7.05 -7.08 4.98
N LYS A 96 6.64 -8.21 5.56
CA LYS A 96 7.20 -9.53 5.25
C LYS A 96 6.59 -10.07 3.96
N LEU A 97 7.41 -10.77 3.18
CA LEU A 97 7.04 -11.36 1.89
C LEU A 97 7.66 -12.75 1.74
N SER A 98 7.09 -13.55 0.85
CA SER A 98 7.41 -14.99 0.70
C SER A 98 8.79 -15.24 0.08
N SER A 99 9.30 -14.29 -0.71
CA SER A 99 10.55 -14.45 -1.47
C SER A 99 11.19 -13.12 -1.85
N LYS A 100 12.44 -13.16 -2.32
CA LYS A 100 13.12 -12.00 -2.91
C LYS A 100 12.35 -11.46 -4.12
N GLN A 101 11.87 -12.34 -4.99
CA GLN A 101 11.10 -11.97 -6.19
C GLN A 101 9.81 -11.24 -5.80
N ALA A 102 9.09 -11.74 -4.79
CA ALA A 102 7.91 -11.06 -4.26
C ALA A 102 8.24 -9.65 -3.71
N CYS A 103 9.39 -9.48 -3.04
CA CYS A 103 9.84 -8.17 -2.58
C CYS A 103 10.11 -7.20 -3.74
N GLN A 104 10.85 -7.64 -4.75
CA GLN A 104 11.17 -6.83 -5.92
C GLN A 104 9.91 -6.45 -6.70
N GLU A 105 8.99 -7.38 -6.86
CA GLU A 105 7.71 -7.14 -7.51
C GLU A 105 6.84 -6.17 -6.71
N PHE A 106 6.80 -6.31 -5.39
CA PHE A 106 6.08 -5.39 -4.51
C PHE A 106 6.61 -3.95 -4.64
N ILE A 107 7.94 -3.77 -4.61
CA ILE A 107 8.60 -2.47 -4.79
C ILE A 107 8.21 -1.86 -6.14
N ARG A 108 8.31 -2.65 -7.23
CA ARG A 108 7.95 -2.20 -8.59
C ARG A 108 6.49 -1.76 -8.69
N LEU A 109 5.56 -2.49 -8.06
CA LEU A 109 4.14 -2.14 -8.06
C LEU A 109 3.88 -0.87 -7.25
N PHE A 110 4.53 -0.72 -6.10
CA PHE A 110 4.45 0.49 -5.29
C PHE A 110 4.95 1.71 -6.07
N ASP A 111 6.09 1.61 -6.76
CA ASP A 111 6.63 2.70 -7.58
C ASP A 111 5.70 3.03 -8.77
N GLY A 112 5.08 2.01 -9.38
CA GLY A 112 4.05 2.21 -10.41
C GLY A 112 2.87 3.04 -9.90
N LEU A 113 2.35 2.72 -8.71
CA LEU A 113 1.28 3.47 -8.06
C LEU A 113 1.65 4.94 -7.81
N ARG A 114 2.92 5.23 -7.46
CA ARG A 114 3.40 6.62 -7.32
C ARG A 114 3.26 7.36 -8.64
N VAL A 115 3.72 6.77 -9.74
CA VAL A 115 3.67 7.41 -11.06
C VAL A 115 2.24 7.63 -11.53
N GLU A 116 1.36 6.64 -11.38
CA GLU A 116 -0.05 6.72 -11.79
C GLU A 116 -0.80 7.85 -11.07
N ARG A 117 -0.67 7.92 -9.73
CA ARG A 117 -1.36 8.94 -8.95
C ARG A 117 -0.76 10.35 -9.11
N LYS A 118 0.48 10.54 -9.59
CA LYS A 118 0.99 11.89 -9.97
C LYS A 118 0.34 12.45 -11.23
N ARG A 119 -0.21 11.57 -12.07
CA ARG A 119 -0.80 11.93 -13.37
C ARG A 119 -2.32 12.15 -13.31
N SER A 120 -2.94 11.79 -12.19
CA SER A 120 -4.38 11.92 -11.93
C SER A 120 -4.66 13.16 -11.10
#